data_AF-A0A536CWE8-F1
#
_entry.id   AF-A0A536CWE8-F1
#
_cell.length_a   1.000
_cell.length_b   1.000
_cell.length_c   1.000
_cell.angle_alpha   90.00
_cell.angle_beta   90.00
_cell.angle_gamma   90.00
#
_symmetry.space_group_name_H-M   'P 1'
#
loop_
_entity.id
_entity.type
_entity.pdbx_description
1 polymer ?
#
loop_
_entity_poly.entity_id
_entity_poly.type
_entity_poly.pdbx_seq_one_letter_code
_entity_poly.pdbx_strand_id
1 'polypeptide(L)'
;MHRFRSTASAFVIASCVLGTAIAPIVATAAGPSAWPQWGQNPQHTGQSSAVGQSADRLLADVVYDPFVPAEQKATFGDLLAHYQAPLLDGNDVFMEVKTGAFTGSSTWNTQIWGENAFSWQDGQLTQKWAWASDWKPEPNTPAAVGS
;
A
#
# COMPACT_ATOMS: atom_id res chain seq x y z
N MET A 1 -41.82 80.18 22.19
CA MET A 1 -40.73 79.17 22.24
C MET A 1 -40.46 78.65 20.82
N HIS A 2 -39.25 78.15 20.59
CA HIS A 2 -38.47 78.17 19.33
C HIS A 2 -38.99 77.41 18.08
N ARG A 3 -38.65 78.03 16.94
CA ARG A 3 -38.23 77.51 15.60
C ARG A 3 -37.99 76.00 15.45
N PHE A 4 -38.36 75.40 14.29
CA PHE A 4 -37.41 74.91 13.26
C PHE A 4 -38.13 74.31 12.03
N ARG A 5 -37.57 74.56 10.82
CA ARG A 5 -37.86 73.84 9.55
C ARG A 5 -36.94 72.60 9.48
N SER A 6 -37.35 71.48 8.88
CA SER A 6 -36.37 70.55 8.28
C SER A 6 -36.97 69.63 7.21
N THR A 7 -36.19 69.41 6.16
CA THR A 7 -36.43 68.67 4.92
C THR A 7 -35.97 67.21 5.00
N ALA A 8 -36.36 66.44 3.96
CA ALA A 8 -35.59 65.35 3.30
C ALA A 8 -35.96 63.89 3.63
N SER A 9 -36.25 63.11 2.58
CA SER A 9 -35.32 62.12 1.98
C SER A 9 -36.08 60.94 1.37
N ALA A 10 -36.01 60.84 0.03
CA ALA A 10 -36.42 59.66 -0.70
C ALA A 10 -35.35 58.56 -0.54
N PHE A 11 -35.74 57.38 -0.09
CA PHE A 11 -34.91 56.18 -0.15
C PHE A 11 -35.21 55.43 -1.45
N VAL A 12 -34.24 55.37 -2.35
CA VAL A 12 -34.25 54.46 -3.50
C VAL A 12 -33.59 53.17 -3.04
N ILE A 13 -34.35 52.08 -2.98
CA ILE A 13 -33.82 50.72 -2.76
C ILE A 13 -33.52 50.13 -4.14
N ALA A 14 -32.25 50.12 -4.54
CA ALA A 14 -31.81 49.33 -5.68
C ALA A 14 -31.71 47.86 -5.27
N SER A 15 -32.61 47.02 -5.79
CA SER A 15 -32.54 45.56 -5.61
C SER A 15 -31.69 44.94 -6.73
N CYS A 16 -30.49 44.46 -6.40
CA CYS A 16 -29.74 43.56 -7.26
C CYS A 16 -30.14 42.11 -6.94
N VAL A 17 -30.84 41.46 -7.87
CA VAL A 17 -31.09 40.01 -7.82
C VAL A 17 -29.89 39.32 -8.46
N LEU A 18 -29.03 38.68 -7.67
CA LEU A 18 -28.01 37.75 -8.16
C LEU A 18 -28.63 36.36 -8.32
N GLY A 19 -28.82 35.91 -9.55
CA GLY A 19 -29.16 34.53 -9.85
C GLY A 19 -27.92 33.64 -9.78
N THR A 20 -27.86 32.71 -8.83
CA THR A 20 -26.83 31.68 -8.76
C THR A 20 -27.22 30.51 -9.66
N ALA A 21 -26.57 30.39 -10.81
CA ALA A 21 -26.64 29.18 -11.63
C ALA A 21 -25.74 28.09 -11.01
N ILE A 22 -26.34 27.02 -10.50
CA ILE A 22 -25.62 25.84 -10.00
C ILE A 22 -25.43 24.90 -11.20
N ALA A 23 -24.21 24.85 -11.76
CA ALA A 23 -23.86 23.83 -12.75
C ALA A 23 -23.60 22.49 -12.04
N PRO A 24 -24.18 21.36 -12.49
CA PRO A 24 -23.86 20.06 -11.94
C PRO A 24 -22.43 19.68 -12.35
N ILE A 25 -21.55 19.48 -11.35
CA ILE A 25 -20.23 18.90 -11.55
C ILE A 25 -20.44 17.40 -11.79
N VAL A 26 -20.42 16.98 -13.04
CA VAL A 26 -20.31 15.56 -13.38
C VAL A 26 -18.84 15.18 -13.19
N ALA A 27 -18.53 14.51 -12.07
CA ALA A 27 -17.22 13.88 -11.88
C ALA A 27 -17.10 12.74 -12.89
N THR A 28 -16.33 12.97 -13.96
CA THR A 28 -15.90 11.87 -14.83
C THR A 28 -14.91 11.04 -14.02
N ALA A 29 -15.18 9.74 -13.88
CA ALA A 29 -14.20 8.82 -13.31
C ALA A 29 -12.95 8.91 -14.18
N ALA A 30 -11.86 9.43 -13.61
CA ALA A 30 -10.56 9.40 -14.27
C ALA A 30 -10.26 7.93 -14.60
N GLY A 31 -9.95 7.64 -15.86
CA GLY A 31 -9.46 6.33 -16.26
C GLY A 31 -8.23 5.93 -15.44
N PRO A 32 -7.80 4.66 -15.48
CA PRO A 32 -6.66 4.19 -14.71
C PRO A 32 -5.48 5.15 -14.88
N SER A 33 -5.01 5.73 -13.77
CA SER A 33 -3.83 6.59 -13.74
C SER A 33 -2.64 5.76 -14.21
N ALA A 34 -2.23 5.95 -15.47
CA ALA A 34 -1.04 5.31 -16.00
C ALA A 34 0.19 5.83 -15.25
N TRP A 35 1.21 4.97 -15.09
CA TRP A 35 2.48 5.32 -14.44
C TRP A 35 3.65 5.27 -15.43
N PRO A 36 3.65 6.10 -16.49
CA PRO A 36 4.65 5.99 -17.56
C PRO A 36 6.05 6.49 -17.15
N GLN A 37 6.16 7.18 -16.01
CA GLN A 37 7.42 7.75 -15.54
C GLN A 37 7.44 7.89 -14.02
N TRP A 38 8.63 8.19 -13.48
CA TRP A 38 8.77 8.59 -12.08
C TRP A 38 7.90 9.80 -11.75
N GLY A 39 7.24 9.79 -10.59
CA GLY A 39 6.32 10.86 -10.16
C GLY A 39 4.98 10.90 -10.93
N GLN A 40 4.67 9.88 -11.72
CA GLN A 40 3.43 9.71 -12.50
C GLN A 40 3.28 10.67 -13.71
N ASN A 41 3.54 11.97 -13.55
CA ASN A 41 3.47 12.99 -14.61
C ASN A 41 4.49 14.12 -14.38
N PRO A 42 4.70 15.07 -15.34
CA PRO A 42 5.70 16.14 -15.19
C PRO A 42 5.48 17.07 -13.98
N GLN A 43 4.27 17.10 -13.42
CA GLN A 43 3.93 17.85 -12.21
C GLN A 43 4.21 17.04 -10.93
N HIS A 44 4.72 15.82 -11.04
CA HIS A 44 5.02 14.91 -9.94
C HIS A 44 3.83 14.68 -8.99
N THR A 45 2.61 14.61 -9.52
CA THR A 45 1.42 14.47 -8.64
C THR A 45 1.43 13.17 -7.87
N GLY A 46 2.01 12.08 -8.41
CA GLY A 46 2.16 10.80 -7.73
C GLY A 46 0.84 10.14 -7.30
N GLN A 47 -0.29 10.48 -7.94
CA GLN A 47 -1.60 9.96 -7.56
C GLN A 47 -2.02 8.76 -8.40
N SER A 48 -2.47 7.70 -7.73
CA SER A 48 -3.13 6.56 -8.35
C SER A 48 -4.65 6.71 -8.23
N SER A 49 -5.40 6.25 -9.23
CA SER A 49 -6.86 6.15 -9.18
C SER A 49 -7.34 4.86 -8.48
N ALA A 50 -6.41 4.02 -8.01
CA ALA A 50 -6.74 2.81 -7.27
C ALA A 50 -7.46 3.16 -5.95
N VAL A 51 -8.58 2.49 -5.69
CA VAL A 51 -9.30 2.63 -4.43
C VAL A 51 -8.48 1.93 -3.35
N GLY A 52 -7.99 2.69 -2.38
CA GLY A 52 -7.24 2.16 -1.25
C GLY A 52 -8.12 1.33 -0.31
N GLN A 53 -7.50 0.35 0.35
CA GLN A 53 -8.10 -0.38 1.46
C GLN A 53 -7.98 0.44 2.75
N SER A 54 -9.00 0.40 3.62
CA SER A 54 -8.90 0.97 4.96
C SER A 54 -7.86 0.23 5.81
N ALA A 55 -7.00 0.97 6.51
CA ALA A 55 -5.89 0.42 7.29
C ALA A 55 -6.32 -0.25 8.61
N ASP A 56 -7.57 -0.06 9.04
CA ASP A 56 -8.15 -0.64 10.26
C ASP A 56 -8.74 -2.05 10.06
N ARG A 57 -8.71 -2.57 8.82
CA ARG A 57 -9.25 -3.88 8.47
C ARG A 57 -8.15 -4.81 7.96
N LEU A 58 -7.94 -5.94 8.62
CA LEU A 58 -7.11 -7.01 8.07
C LEU A 58 -7.94 -7.87 7.11
N LEU A 59 -7.44 -8.11 5.89
CA LEU A 59 -8.12 -8.95 4.90
C LEU A 59 -7.67 -10.42 4.98
N ALA A 60 -6.38 -10.65 5.27
CA ALA A 60 -5.80 -11.97 5.45
C ALA A 60 -4.58 -11.89 6.39
N ASP A 61 -4.33 -12.96 7.13
CA ASP A 61 -3.14 -13.15 7.96
C ASP A 61 -2.42 -14.42 7.48
N VAL A 62 -1.19 -14.26 6.98
CA VAL A 62 -0.42 -15.34 6.39
C VAL A 62 1.01 -15.25 6.87
N VAL A 63 1.49 -16.32 7.50
CA VAL A 63 2.90 -16.48 7.87
C VAL A 63 3.68 -17.02 6.68
N TYR A 64 4.55 -16.19 6.10
CA TYR A 64 5.44 -16.57 4.99
C TYR A 64 6.86 -16.90 5.47
N ASP A 65 7.29 -16.41 6.63
CA ASP A 65 8.56 -16.76 7.26
C ASP A 65 8.34 -17.14 8.74
N PRO A 66 8.30 -18.44 9.07
CA PRO A 66 8.14 -18.90 10.44
C PRO A 66 9.42 -18.75 11.29
N PHE A 67 10.56 -18.40 10.70
CA PHE A 67 11.85 -18.34 11.38
C PHE A 67 12.18 -16.98 11.97
N VAL A 68 11.38 -15.94 11.68
CA VAL A 68 11.60 -14.57 12.19
C VAL A 68 11.95 -14.51 13.68
N PRO A 69 11.22 -15.17 14.60
CA PRO A 69 11.58 -15.11 16.03
C PRO A 69 12.96 -15.71 16.33
N ALA A 70 13.34 -16.78 15.64
CA ALA A 70 14.62 -17.44 15.82
C ALA A 70 15.77 -16.66 15.18
N GLU A 71 15.54 -16.08 14.01
CA GLU A 71 16.48 -15.19 13.32
C GLU A 71 16.78 -13.97 14.21
N GLN A 72 15.75 -13.26 14.69
CA GLN A 72 15.90 -12.12 15.61
C GLN A 72 16.68 -12.49 16.87
N LYS A 73 16.41 -13.66 17.45
CA LYS A 73 17.17 -14.13 18.62
C LYS A 73 18.65 -14.33 18.30
N ALA A 74 18.99 -14.79 17.09
CA ALA A 74 20.37 -15.00 16.65
C ALA A 74 21.12 -13.69 16.31
N THR A 75 20.39 -12.60 16.08
CA THR A 75 20.88 -11.27 15.69
C THR A 75 20.58 -10.21 16.74
N PHE A 76 20.48 -10.59 18.01
CA PHE A 76 20.28 -9.67 19.15
C PHE A 76 19.04 -8.77 19.05
N GLY A 77 18.00 -9.22 18.34
CA GLY A 77 16.71 -8.54 18.18
C GLY A 77 16.47 -8.00 16.77
N ASP A 78 17.50 -7.88 15.95
CA ASP A 78 17.39 -7.33 14.59
C ASP A 78 16.82 -8.35 13.60
N LEU A 79 16.07 -7.92 12.60
CA LEU A 79 15.69 -8.77 11.47
C LEU A 79 16.40 -8.30 10.20
N LEU A 80 17.43 -9.02 9.79
CA LEU A 80 18.16 -8.76 8.55
C LEU A 80 17.54 -9.59 7.42
N ALA A 81 16.47 -9.05 6.83
CA ALA A 81 15.72 -9.74 5.78
C ALA A 81 15.61 -8.90 4.49
N HIS A 82 15.59 -9.60 3.36
CA HIS A 82 15.24 -9.06 2.05
C HIS A 82 14.04 -9.86 1.54
N TYR A 83 12.84 -9.33 1.72
CA TYR A 83 11.62 -9.97 1.24
C TYR A 83 11.17 -9.37 -0.07
N GLN A 84 10.61 -10.22 -0.92
CA GLN A 84 9.81 -9.79 -2.05
C GLN A 84 8.63 -8.90 -1.58
N ALA A 85 8.31 -7.87 -2.36
CA ALA A 85 7.00 -7.22 -2.25
C ALA A 85 5.94 -8.15 -2.88
N PRO A 86 4.78 -8.41 -2.23
CA PRO A 86 3.76 -9.28 -2.79
C PRO A 86 3.37 -8.86 -4.21
N LEU A 87 3.34 -9.82 -5.14
CA LEU A 87 2.91 -9.57 -6.51
C LEU A 87 1.43 -9.90 -6.65
N LEU A 88 0.70 -9.03 -7.36
CA LEU A 88 -0.73 -9.15 -7.56
C LEU A 88 -1.03 -9.28 -9.06
N ASP A 89 -1.81 -10.28 -9.45
CA ASP A 89 -2.39 -10.40 -10.80
C ASP A 89 -3.87 -10.74 -10.71
N GLY A 90 -4.71 -9.75 -11.02
CA GLY A 90 -6.16 -9.84 -10.84
C GLY A 90 -6.52 -10.21 -9.40
N ASN A 91 -6.90 -11.47 -9.22
CA ASN A 91 -7.41 -12.01 -7.97
C ASN A 91 -6.39 -12.92 -7.25
N ASP A 92 -5.23 -13.12 -7.87
CA ASP A 92 -4.16 -13.95 -7.38
C ASP A 92 -3.07 -13.11 -6.71
N VAL A 93 -2.44 -13.69 -5.69
CA VAL A 93 -1.33 -13.11 -4.92
C VAL A 93 -0.18 -14.09 -4.93
N PHE A 94 1.01 -13.62 -5.26
CA PHE A 94 2.23 -14.41 -5.24
C PHE A 94 3.18 -13.84 -4.19
N MET A 95 3.67 -14.71 -3.31
CA MET A 95 4.51 -14.32 -2.19
C MET A 95 5.63 -15.34 -1.96
N GLU A 96 6.85 -14.84 -1.84
CA GLU A 96 8.02 -15.55 -1.37
C GLU A 96 7.77 -16.12 0.03
N VAL A 97 8.19 -17.38 0.25
CA VAL A 97 8.05 -18.09 1.53
C VAL A 97 9.36 -18.76 1.94
N LYS A 98 9.58 -18.83 3.25
CA LYS A 98 10.64 -19.64 3.87
C LYS A 98 10.04 -20.88 4.56
N THR A 99 10.66 -22.02 4.31
CA THR A 99 10.36 -23.32 4.95
C THR A 99 11.66 -24.07 5.27
N GLY A 100 11.58 -25.36 5.61
CA GLY A 100 12.74 -26.16 6.01
C GLY A 100 13.08 -25.97 7.49
N ALA A 101 14.36 -25.76 7.80
CA ALA A 101 14.80 -25.53 9.17
C ALA A 101 15.71 -24.30 9.24
N PHE A 102 15.63 -23.58 10.37
CA PHE A 102 16.65 -22.61 10.75
C PHE A 102 17.45 -23.17 11.91
N THR A 103 18.70 -23.53 11.68
CA THR A 103 19.59 -24.10 12.70
C THR A 103 20.64 -23.12 13.24
N GLY A 104 20.58 -21.85 12.82
CA GLY A 104 21.51 -20.79 13.21
C GLY A 104 21.88 -19.87 12.04
N SER A 105 22.42 -18.69 12.37
CA SER A 105 22.73 -17.62 11.40
C SER A 105 23.73 -18.04 10.32
N SER A 106 24.61 -19.01 10.59
CA SER A 106 25.59 -19.53 9.65
C SER A 106 25.09 -20.73 8.82
N THR A 107 23.87 -21.20 9.08
CA THR A 107 23.26 -22.39 8.45
C THR A 107 22.07 -22.02 7.55
N TRP A 108 22.11 -20.82 6.99
CA TRP A 108 21.08 -20.26 6.12
C TRP A 108 20.65 -21.20 4.98
N ASN A 109 21.55 -22.07 4.51
CA ASN A 109 21.31 -23.03 3.44
C ASN A 109 20.37 -24.19 3.84
N THR A 110 20.05 -24.32 5.13
CA THR A 110 19.06 -25.29 5.66
C THR A 110 17.62 -24.79 5.50
N GLN A 111 17.44 -23.50 5.23
CA GLN A 111 16.17 -22.92 4.85
C GLN A 111 15.88 -23.19 3.37
N ILE A 112 14.61 -23.41 3.07
CA ILE A 112 14.10 -23.59 1.71
C ILE A 112 13.29 -22.35 1.38
N TRP A 113 13.70 -21.65 0.32
CA TRP A 113 13.02 -20.48 -0.19
C TRP A 113 12.14 -20.90 -1.36
N GLY A 114 10.98 -20.29 -1.52
CA GLY A 114 10.00 -20.69 -2.52
C GLY A 114 8.97 -19.61 -2.76
N GLU A 115 7.97 -19.92 -3.58
CA GLU A 115 6.84 -19.05 -3.89
C GLU A 115 5.54 -19.80 -3.57
N ASN A 116 4.58 -19.11 -2.97
CA ASN A 116 3.21 -19.57 -2.90
C ASN A 116 2.33 -18.67 -3.77
N ALA A 117 1.41 -19.29 -4.53
CA ALA A 117 0.28 -18.56 -5.10
C ALA A 117 -0.96 -18.74 -4.24
N PHE A 118 -1.68 -17.66 -4.07
CA PHE A 118 -2.97 -17.59 -3.42
C PHE A 118 -3.98 -16.97 -4.36
N SER A 119 -5.27 -17.23 -4.13
CA SER A 119 -6.37 -16.57 -4.85
C SER A 119 -7.49 -16.25 -3.89
N TRP A 120 -8.08 -15.05 -4.02
CA TRP A 120 -9.24 -14.66 -3.25
C TRP A 120 -10.49 -15.47 -3.67
N GLN A 121 -11.01 -16.29 -2.78
CA GLN A 121 -12.24 -17.05 -3.01
C GLN A 121 -13.19 -16.77 -1.86
N ASP A 122 -14.38 -16.27 -2.17
CA ASP A 122 -15.43 -15.96 -1.19
C ASP A 122 -14.95 -15.07 -0.01
N GLY A 123 -14.09 -14.10 -0.32
CA GLY A 123 -13.53 -13.17 0.66
C GLY A 123 -12.38 -13.73 1.52
N GLN A 124 -11.86 -14.91 1.18
CA GLN A 124 -10.70 -15.52 1.84
C GLN A 124 -9.54 -15.71 0.87
N LEU A 125 -8.31 -15.42 1.32
CA LEU A 125 -7.11 -15.67 0.55
C LEU A 125 -6.72 -17.14 0.70
N THR A 126 -6.96 -17.94 -0.34
CA THR A 126 -6.75 -19.39 -0.31
C THR A 126 -5.52 -19.77 -1.13
N GLN A 127 -4.61 -20.55 -0.55
CA GLN A 127 -3.43 -21.03 -1.26
C GLN A 127 -3.83 -21.99 -2.40
N LYS A 128 -3.25 -21.79 -3.58
CA LYS A 128 -3.48 -22.58 -4.80
C LYS A 128 -2.36 -23.56 -5.05
N TRP A 129 -1.11 -23.12 -4.89
CA TRP A 129 0.06 -23.99 -5.00
C TRP A 129 1.21 -23.45 -4.14
N ALA A 130 2.20 -24.31 -3.92
CA ALA A 130 3.50 -23.98 -3.35
C ALA A 130 4.58 -24.49 -4.29
N TRP A 131 5.65 -23.72 -4.44
CA TRP A 131 6.84 -24.13 -5.16
C TRP A 131 8.07 -23.91 -4.29
N ALA A 132 8.81 -24.98 -4.01
CA ALA A 132 10.12 -24.89 -3.37
C ALA A 132 11.19 -24.65 -4.43
N SER A 133 12.02 -23.64 -4.23
CA SER A 133 13.18 -23.38 -5.08
C SER A 133 14.45 -24.00 -4.50
N ASP A 134 15.39 -24.29 -5.38
CA ASP A 134 16.79 -24.56 -5.05
C ASP A 134 17.60 -23.27 -4.86
N TRP A 135 17.02 -22.11 -5.23
CA TRP A 135 17.62 -20.80 -5.04
C TRP A 135 17.86 -20.48 -3.56
N LYS A 136 18.84 -19.59 -3.37
CA LYS A 136 19.49 -19.27 -2.12
C LYS A 136 19.90 -17.78 -2.17
N PRO A 137 19.51 -16.94 -1.19
CA PRO A 137 19.84 -15.53 -1.23
C PRO A 137 21.36 -15.30 -1.11
N GLU A 138 21.86 -14.37 -1.92
CA GLU A 138 23.20 -13.79 -1.80
C GLU A 138 23.12 -12.42 -1.10
N PRO A 139 24.19 -11.94 -0.42
CA PRO A 139 25.48 -12.60 -0.20
C PRO A 139 25.52 -13.30 1.16
N ASN A 140 25.59 -14.63 1.16
CA ASN A 140 25.71 -15.40 2.39
C ASN A 140 26.95 -16.29 2.31
N THR A 141 28.06 -15.84 2.88
CA THR A 141 29.24 -16.71 3.05
C THR A 141 28.85 -17.91 3.92
N PRO A 142 29.06 -19.17 3.47
CA PRO A 142 28.95 -20.32 4.36
C PRO A 142 29.84 -20.09 5.59
N ALA A 143 29.43 -20.62 6.74
CA ALA A 143 30.33 -20.69 7.89
C ALA A 143 31.68 -21.26 7.42
N ALA A 144 32.78 -20.58 7.72
CA ALA A 144 34.10 -21.14 7.46
C ALA A 144 34.16 -22.51 8.14
N VAL A 145 34.31 -23.58 7.35
CA VAL A 145 34.65 -24.89 7.87
C VAL A 145 36.03 -24.71 8.51
N GLY A 146 36.09 -24.91 9.83
CA GLY A 146 37.20 -24.46 10.67
C GLY A 146 38.60 -24.74 10.12
N SER A 147 39.47 -23.75 10.29
CA SER A 147 40.93 -23.91 10.35
C SER A 147 41.37 -24.10 11.78
#